data_AF-A0A919VQT9-F1
#
_entry.id   AF-A0A919VQT9-F1
#
_cell.length_a   1.000
_cell.length_b   1.000
_cell.length_c   1.000
_cell.angle_alpha   90.00
_cell.angle_beta   90.00
_cell.angle_gamma   90.00
#
_symmetry.space_group_name_H-M   'P 1'
#
loop_
_entity.id
_entity.type
_entity.pdbx_description
1 polymer ?
#
loop_
_entity_poly.entity_id
_entity_poly.type
_entity_poly.pdbx_seq_one_letter_code
_entity_poly.pdbx_strand_id
1 'polypeptide(L)'
;MRSTPNKWRRRLLAAAAVVIAGGASAVFVAQADAAVPPAPSGMTLIFSDDFTGAAGTGLNRSNWLYSLGTGYPGGAANWGTGEIERMTDSTQNVYHDGNGNLAIKPIRDAAGNWTSGRVETQRTDFAAPAGGKLRIEGRLQQPNVTGAAAAGYWPAFWTLGDAARPVGATNWPSIGEWDIMESINGRPSVFSALHCGVSPGGPCNETTGLGSGEKSCPTCGTAFHTYAVEYDRSVAPEQLRFYLDGVQYHQVSANQMDATTWNNATHRGVFIILNVAMGGGFPAAFGGGPTAATRSGVPMLVDYVAVYRSGSGGTTPPTTPPTTPPAGGVRNAYAQIEAESYNAASSVIKETSSEGGQNVGAIGNGDWLQFDNVDFGTGGVRDFVGRVSSGAGGGVSGLVEVRIDSRGNAPIGSFALANTGGWQSWRSIPANVANVSGRHTVFLTFTSGQPADFVNVNWLQFRR
;
A
#
# COMPACT_ATOMS: atom_id res chain seq x y z
N MET A 1 -94.31 -38.02 -25.64
CA MET A 1 -94.14 -38.22 -27.10
C MET A 1 -93.16 -37.16 -27.58
N ARG A 2 -91.91 -37.54 -27.98
CA ARG A 2 -90.88 -36.70 -28.66
C ARG A 2 -90.36 -35.50 -27.81
N SER A 3 -89.12 -35.00 -27.83
CA SER A 3 -87.89 -35.19 -28.60
C SER A 3 -86.73 -34.53 -27.82
N THR A 4 -85.51 -35.07 -27.97
CA THR A 4 -84.18 -34.53 -27.55
C THR A 4 -83.74 -33.30 -28.39
N PRO A 5 -82.51 -32.72 -28.32
CA PRO A 5 -81.36 -32.78 -27.38
C PRO A 5 -80.66 -31.40 -27.08
N ASN A 6 -79.47 -31.45 -26.45
CA ASN A 6 -78.23 -30.67 -26.77
C ASN A 6 -78.01 -29.35 -25.98
N LYS A 7 -76.84 -28.98 -25.40
CA LYS A 7 -75.39 -29.27 -25.59
C LYS A 7 -74.66 -29.06 -24.23
N TRP A 8 -73.83 -29.98 -23.71
CA TRP A 8 -72.34 -30.02 -23.83
C TRP A 8 -71.65 -28.71 -23.41
N ARG A 9 -70.69 -28.60 -22.47
CA ARG A 9 -69.73 -29.52 -21.79
C ARG A 9 -69.22 -28.77 -20.52
N ARG A 10 -69.17 -29.41 -19.33
CA ARG A 10 -67.99 -29.96 -18.62
C ARG A 10 -66.84 -28.92 -18.43
N ARG A 11 -66.30 -28.62 -17.24
CA ARG A 11 -65.88 -29.48 -16.12
C ARG A 11 -65.73 -28.70 -14.80
N LEU A 12 -65.82 -29.49 -13.72
CA LEU A 12 -65.69 -29.17 -12.30
C LEU A 12 -64.33 -28.55 -11.90
N LEU A 13 -64.37 -27.57 -11.00
CA LEU A 13 -63.27 -27.20 -10.11
C LEU A 13 -63.82 -27.27 -8.67
N ALA A 14 -63.27 -28.18 -7.87
CA ALA A 14 -63.51 -28.25 -6.44
C ALA A 14 -62.27 -27.70 -5.72
N ALA A 15 -62.53 -26.79 -4.79
CA ALA A 15 -61.58 -26.06 -3.99
C ALA A 15 -60.87 -26.92 -2.94
N ALA A 16 -59.64 -26.55 -2.61
CA ALA A 16 -59.01 -26.84 -1.34
C ALA A 16 -58.31 -25.58 -0.82
N ALA A 17 -58.56 -25.29 0.46
CA ALA A 17 -58.21 -24.07 1.16
C ALA A 17 -56.69 -23.87 1.32
N VAL A 18 -56.23 -22.62 1.18
CA VAL A 18 -54.86 -22.22 1.51
C VAL A 18 -54.86 -21.53 2.87
N VAL A 19 -54.14 -22.13 3.82
CA VAL A 19 -53.80 -21.56 5.12
C VAL A 19 -52.80 -20.42 4.92
N ILE A 20 -53.15 -19.22 5.37
CA ILE A 20 -52.26 -18.06 5.40
C ILE A 20 -51.33 -18.22 6.61
N ALA A 21 -50.09 -18.65 6.38
CA ALA A 21 -49.00 -18.50 7.33
C ALA A 21 -48.32 -17.14 7.06
N GLY A 22 -48.52 -16.20 7.98
CA GLY A 22 -47.80 -14.93 8.00
C GLY A 22 -46.33 -15.16 8.29
N GLY A 23 -45.53 -15.30 7.24
CA GLY A 23 -44.08 -15.18 7.32
C GLY A 23 -43.70 -13.71 7.26
N ALA A 24 -43.25 -13.14 8.38
CA ALA A 24 -42.47 -11.92 8.35
C ALA A 24 -41.15 -12.25 7.64
N SER A 25 -41.10 -12.01 6.34
CA SER A 25 -39.85 -12.01 5.59
C SER A 25 -39.03 -10.83 6.11
N ALA A 26 -38.17 -11.08 7.09
CA ALA A 26 -37.03 -10.21 7.32
C ALA A 26 -36.25 -10.18 6.00
N VAL A 27 -36.41 -9.11 5.23
CA VAL A 27 -35.52 -8.80 4.13
C VAL A 27 -34.20 -8.49 4.80
N PHE A 28 -33.34 -9.50 4.91
CA PHE A 28 -31.93 -9.26 5.11
C PHE A 28 -31.46 -8.51 3.87
N VAL A 29 -31.44 -7.19 3.96
CA VAL A 29 -30.58 -6.39 3.10
C VAL A 29 -29.18 -6.78 3.56
N ALA A 30 -28.59 -7.77 2.89
CA ALA A 30 -27.16 -7.95 2.96
C ALA A 30 -26.59 -6.63 2.45
N GLN A 31 -26.00 -5.83 3.34
CA GLN A 31 -25.02 -4.85 2.90
C GLN A 31 -23.98 -5.68 2.16
N ALA A 32 -23.87 -5.45 0.85
CA ALA A 32 -22.72 -5.94 0.12
C ALA A 32 -21.53 -5.11 0.62
N ASP A 33 -20.93 -5.56 1.72
CA ASP A 33 -19.62 -5.09 2.14
C ASP A 33 -18.67 -5.47 1.00
N ALA A 34 -18.23 -4.47 0.25
CA ALA A 34 -17.26 -4.66 -0.81
C ALA A 34 -15.93 -5.06 -0.18
N ALA A 35 -15.73 -6.36 -0.01
CA ALA A 35 -14.50 -6.91 0.51
C ALA A 35 -13.42 -6.85 -0.58
N VAL A 36 -12.21 -6.48 -0.16
CA VAL A 36 -10.98 -6.69 -0.95
C VAL A 36 -11.01 -8.10 -1.54
N PRO A 37 -10.83 -8.28 -2.86
CA PRO A 37 -10.95 -9.59 -3.45
C PRO A 37 -9.87 -10.53 -2.90
N PRO A 38 -10.12 -11.85 -2.93
CA PRO A 38 -9.08 -12.82 -2.61
C PRO A 38 -7.83 -12.59 -3.46
N ALA A 39 -6.66 -12.85 -2.88
CA ALA A 39 -5.41 -12.73 -3.60
C ALA A 39 -5.43 -13.58 -4.89
N PRO A 40 -4.87 -13.07 -6.01
CA PRO A 40 -4.69 -13.87 -7.21
C PRO A 40 -3.94 -15.17 -6.90
N SER A 41 -4.20 -16.22 -7.68
CA SER A 41 -3.58 -17.53 -7.47
C SER A 41 -2.04 -17.42 -7.36
N GLY A 42 -1.48 -18.00 -6.30
CA GLY A 42 -0.04 -17.97 -6.02
C GLY A 42 0.49 -16.66 -5.41
N MET A 43 -0.37 -15.68 -5.11
CA MET A 43 -0.02 -14.47 -4.39
C MET A 43 -0.61 -14.44 -2.97
N THR A 44 0.00 -13.64 -2.11
CA THR A 44 -0.46 -13.34 -0.74
C THR A 44 -0.77 -11.85 -0.63
N LEU A 45 -1.88 -11.50 0.02
CA LEU A 45 -2.21 -10.11 0.36
C LEU A 45 -1.22 -9.59 1.41
N ILE A 46 -0.54 -8.47 1.10
CA ILE A 46 0.44 -7.84 2.01
C ILE A 46 0.00 -6.46 2.51
N PHE A 47 -0.99 -5.83 1.87
CA PHE A 47 -1.63 -4.60 2.33
C PHE A 47 -3.01 -4.47 1.69
N SER A 48 -3.96 -3.92 2.43
CA SER A 48 -5.22 -3.46 1.86
C SER A 48 -5.85 -2.35 2.68
N ASP A 49 -6.68 -1.56 2.02
CA ASP A 49 -7.67 -0.68 2.61
C ASP A 49 -8.97 -0.80 1.79
N ASP A 50 -10.06 -1.18 2.45
CA ASP A 50 -11.39 -1.31 1.84
C ASP A 50 -12.24 -0.04 2.02
N PHE A 51 -11.65 1.00 2.60
CA PHE A 51 -12.28 2.28 2.86
C PHE A 51 -13.66 2.20 3.54
N THR A 52 -13.88 1.16 4.35
CA THR A 52 -15.07 1.07 5.20
C THR A 52 -14.98 2.12 6.30
N GLY A 53 -15.90 3.07 6.27
CA GLY A 53 -15.95 4.17 7.24
C GLY A 53 -17.29 4.89 7.21
N ALA A 54 -17.61 5.58 8.31
CA ALA A 54 -18.84 6.37 8.38
C ALA A 54 -18.81 7.54 7.39
N ALA A 55 -19.96 7.89 6.83
CA ALA A 55 -20.06 8.98 5.86
C ALA A 55 -19.46 10.30 6.41
N GLY A 56 -18.58 10.93 5.64
CA GLY A 56 -17.96 12.21 5.96
C GLY A 56 -16.76 12.15 6.91
N THR A 57 -16.29 10.96 7.30
CA THR A 57 -15.05 10.82 8.09
C THR A 57 -13.81 10.80 7.18
N GLY A 58 -12.66 11.22 7.71
CA GLY A 58 -11.37 11.13 7.01
C GLY A 58 -10.76 9.72 7.06
N LEU A 59 -9.65 9.53 6.34
CA LEU A 59 -8.94 8.26 6.24
C LEU A 59 -8.19 7.89 7.53
N ASN A 60 -7.94 6.59 7.68
CA ASN A 60 -7.04 6.09 8.71
C ASN A 60 -5.59 6.56 8.47
N ARG A 61 -5.11 7.46 9.35
CA ARG A 61 -3.76 8.02 9.27
C ARG A 61 -2.62 7.04 9.61
N SER A 62 -2.93 5.83 10.09
CA SER A 62 -1.94 4.75 10.16
C SER A 62 -1.64 4.13 8.80
N ASN A 63 -2.58 4.21 7.86
CA ASN A 63 -2.45 3.69 6.51
C ASN A 63 -2.09 4.79 5.51
N TRP A 64 -2.61 6.01 5.71
CA TRP A 64 -2.53 7.10 4.73
C TRP A 64 -1.94 8.40 5.30
N LEU A 65 -1.14 9.05 4.47
CA LEU A 65 -0.68 10.43 4.62
C LEU A 65 -1.51 11.33 3.71
N TYR A 66 -1.67 12.59 4.12
CA TYR A 66 -2.24 13.63 3.29
C TYR A 66 -1.11 14.51 2.76
N SER A 67 -1.00 14.63 1.45
CA SER A 67 -0.03 15.50 0.79
C SER A 67 -0.70 16.84 0.54
N LEU A 68 -0.30 17.84 1.32
CA LEU A 68 -1.01 19.12 1.45
C LEU A 68 -0.38 20.22 0.60
N GLY A 69 -1.19 21.22 0.24
CA GLY A 69 -0.70 22.40 -0.46
C GLY A 69 -0.62 22.21 -1.98
N THR A 70 0.38 22.84 -2.58
CA THR A 70 0.59 22.88 -4.04
C THR A 70 1.90 22.19 -4.44
N GLY A 71 2.43 21.31 -3.59
CA GLY A 71 3.71 20.63 -3.79
C GLY A 71 4.23 20.02 -2.50
N TYR A 72 5.17 19.07 -2.60
CA TYR A 72 5.91 18.58 -1.43
C TYR A 72 6.71 19.71 -0.77
N PRO A 73 6.96 19.64 0.56
CA PRO A 73 7.92 20.53 1.20
C PRO A 73 9.30 20.44 0.51
N GLY A 74 9.77 21.54 -0.06
CA GLY A 74 11.03 21.59 -0.82
C GLY A 74 10.99 20.93 -2.20
N GLY A 75 9.82 20.44 -2.64
CA GLY A 75 9.61 19.87 -3.96
C GLY A 75 9.26 20.92 -5.03
N ALA A 76 8.92 20.42 -6.22
CA ALA A 76 8.49 21.27 -7.33
C ALA A 76 7.20 22.03 -7.01
N ALA A 77 7.11 23.27 -7.50
CA ALA A 77 5.88 24.06 -7.41
C ALA A 77 4.77 23.44 -8.26
N ASN A 78 3.52 23.63 -7.83
CA ASN A 78 2.31 23.10 -8.51
C ASN A 78 2.44 21.61 -8.85
N TRP A 79 2.94 20.85 -7.86
CA TRP A 79 3.24 19.42 -7.94
C TRP A 79 4.13 19.00 -9.12
N GLY A 80 4.83 19.94 -9.76
CA GLY A 80 5.66 19.69 -10.95
C GLY A 80 4.89 19.60 -12.26
N THR A 81 3.55 19.70 -12.23
CA THR A 81 2.67 19.45 -13.38
C THR A 81 1.97 20.71 -13.87
N GLY A 82 2.00 21.80 -13.09
CA GLY A 82 1.24 23.01 -13.36
C GLY A 82 -0.24 22.92 -13.02
N GLU A 83 -0.64 21.90 -12.25
CA GLU A 83 -1.99 21.79 -11.66
C GLU A 83 -2.27 22.96 -10.70
N ILE A 84 -3.53 23.33 -10.52
CA ILE A 84 -3.92 24.63 -9.91
C ILE A 84 -4.66 24.50 -8.57
N GLU A 85 -5.01 23.29 -8.17
CA GLU A 85 -5.66 23.02 -6.90
C GLU A 85 -4.68 23.10 -5.73
N ARG A 86 -5.25 23.41 -4.56
CA ARG A 86 -4.59 23.17 -3.29
C ARG A 86 -5.11 21.88 -2.68
N MET A 87 -4.22 20.91 -2.51
CA MET A 87 -4.54 19.65 -1.83
C MET A 87 -4.79 19.89 -0.33
N THR A 88 -5.83 19.26 0.23
CA THR A 88 -6.21 19.42 1.64
C THR A 88 -6.51 18.07 2.31
N ASP A 89 -6.53 18.06 3.65
CA ASP A 89 -7.05 16.95 4.46
C ASP A 89 -8.48 17.20 4.97
N SER A 90 -9.18 18.17 4.38
CA SER A 90 -10.58 18.44 4.70
C SER A 90 -11.45 17.28 4.23
N THR A 91 -12.42 16.89 5.06
CA THR A 91 -13.46 15.92 4.67
C THR A 91 -14.44 16.47 3.64
N GLN A 92 -14.29 17.73 3.22
CA GLN A 92 -14.93 18.21 2.01
C GLN A 92 -14.24 17.66 0.74
N ASN A 93 -12.93 17.43 0.78
CA ASN A 93 -12.16 16.91 -0.36
C ASN A 93 -11.88 15.40 -0.26
N VAL A 94 -11.60 14.87 0.93
CA VAL A 94 -11.22 13.45 1.10
C VAL A 94 -12.00 12.84 2.26
N TYR A 95 -12.93 11.94 1.96
CA TYR A 95 -13.82 11.38 2.97
C TYR A 95 -14.34 10.00 2.59
N HIS A 96 -14.75 9.21 3.59
CA HIS A 96 -15.55 8.00 3.39
C HIS A 96 -16.97 8.39 2.99
N ASP A 97 -17.53 7.79 1.95
CA ASP A 97 -18.88 8.10 1.47
C ASP A 97 -20.00 7.43 2.29
N GLY A 98 -19.64 6.49 3.19
CA GLY A 98 -20.56 5.70 3.99
C GLY A 98 -21.07 4.42 3.34
N ASN A 99 -20.66 4.13 2.10
CA ASN A 99 -21.04 2.94 1.33
C ASN A 99 -19.83 2.04 1.03
N GLY A 100 -18.76 2.15 1.82
CA GLY A 100 -17.53 1.39 1.62
C GLY A 100 -16.57 2.01 0.60
N ASN A 101 -16.65 3.31 0.33
CA ASN A 101 -15.72 3.96 -0.60
C ASN A 101 -15.03 5.18 0.02
N LEU A 102 -13.79 5.41 -0.39
CA LEU A 102 -13.15 6.71 -0.32
C LEU A 102 -13.64 7.58 -1.48
N ALA A 103 -13.97 8.84 -1.19
CA ALA A 103 -14.26 9.88 -2.17
C ALA A 103 -13.17 10.95 -2.16
N ILE A 104 -12.52 11.18 -3.31
CA ILE A 104 -11.63 12.32 -3.54
C ILE A 104 -12.34 13.31 -4.46
N LYS A 105 -12.75 14.45 -3.89
CA LYS A 105 -13.67 15.42 -4.50
C LYS A 105 -12.99 16.79 -4.71
N PRO A 106 -12.70 17.16 -5.96
CA PRO A 106 -12.30 18.52 -6.29
C PRO A 106 -13.45 19.51 -6.04
N ILE A 107 -13.15 20.64 -5.40
CA ILE A 107 -14.11 21.70 -5.10
C ILE A 107 -13.57 23.03 -5.60
N ARG A 108 -14.41 23.75 -6.35
CA ARG A 108 -14.22 25.15 -6.73
C ARG A 108 -15.00 26.05 -5.79
N ASP A 109 -14.33 26.97 -5.12
CA ASP A 109 -14.99 27.98 -4.28
C ASP A 109 -15.62 29.11 -5.11
N ALA A 110 -16.30 30.04 -4.43
CA ALA A 110 -16.93 31.20 -5.07
C ALA A 110 -15.93 32.21 -5.67
N ALA A 111 -14.69 32.24 -5.17
CA ALA A 111 -13.61 33.05 -5.72
C ALA A 111 -12.93 32.38 -6.93
N GLY A 112 -13.26 31.12 -7.20
CA GLY A 112 -12.75 30.34 -8.31
C GLY A 112 -11.50 29.52 -8.02
N ASN A 113 -11.08 29.45 -6.75
CA ASN A 113 -9.95 28.60 -6.34
C ASN A 113 -10.39 27.14 -6.28
N TRP A 114 -9.48 26.24 -6.69
CA TRP A 114 -9.70 24.81 -6.59
C TRP A 114 -9.01 24.22 -5.36
N THR A 115 -9.69 23.26 -4.74
CA THR A 115 -9.14 22.36 -3.72
C THR A 115 -9.42 20.92 -4.12
N SER A 116 -8.57 20.00 -3.69
CA SER A 116 -8.78 18.57 -3.92
C SER A 116 -8.06 17.75 -2.85
N GLY A 117 -7.92 16.45 -3.08
CA GLY A 117 -7.19 15.53 -2.22
C GLY A 117 -6.07 14.82 -2.95
N ARG A 118 -4.95 14.64 -2.23
CA ARG A 118 -3.84 13.74 -2.57
C ARG A 118 -3.46 12.98 -1.32
N VAL A 119 -3.53 11.66 -1.38
CA VAL A 119 -3.20 10.78 -0.26
C VAL A 119 -2.20 9.73 -0.69
N GLU A 120 -1.34 9.34 0.25
CA GLU A 120 -0.24 8.40 0.00
C GLU A 120 -0.22 7.32 1.07
N THR A 121 0.18 6.10 0.74
CA THR A 121 0.34 5.08 1.78
C THR A 121 1.48 5.45 2.73
N GLN A 122 1.30 5.27 4.04
CA GLN A 122 2.38 5.38 5.02
C GLN A 122 3.53 4.44 4.67
N ARG A 123 3.19 3.20 4.28
CA ARG A 123 4.13 2.21 3.77
C ARG A 123 4.73 2.63 2.42
N THR A 124 6.02 2.38 2.30
CA THR A 124 6.83 2.60 1.08
C THR A 124 7.55 1.35 0.63
N ASP A 125 7.30 0.21 1.27
CA ASP A 125 8.05 -1.04 1.14
C ASP A 125 7.41 -2.04 0.17
N PHE A 126 6.43 -1.61 -0.64
CA PHE A 126 5.81 -2.48 -1.64
C PHE A 126 6.82 -2.79 -2.75
N ALA A 127 7.35 -4.01 -2.75
CA ALA A 127 8.38 -4.43 -3.69
C ALA A 127 8.15 -5.88 -4.16
N ALA A 128 8.47 -6.14 -5.43
CA ALA A 128 8.55 -7.50 -5.94
C ALA A 128 9.88 -8.15 -5.51
N PRO A 129 9.86 -9.35 -4.90
CA PRO A 129 11.10 -10.10 -4.67
C PRO A 129 11.73 -10.50 -5.99
N ALA A 130 13.05 -10.70 -5.98
CA ALA A 130 13.72 -11.37 -7.09
C ALA A 130 13.07 -12.74 -7.34
N GLY A 131 12.76 -13.05 -8.61
CA GLY A 131 12.08 -14.30 -8.97
C GLY A 131 10.59 -14.37 -8.64
N GLY A 132 9.99 -13.35 -8.02
CA GLY A 132 8.56 -13.30 -7.72
C GLY A 132 7.87 -12.11 -8.36
N LYS A 133 6.69 -11.77 -7.84
CA LYS A 133 5.85 -10.73 -8.40
C LYS A 133 5.27 -9.82 -7.33
N LEU A 134 4.98 -8.58 -7.72
CA LEU A 134 4.15 -7.65 -6.96
C LEU A 134 2.94 -7.28 -7.82
N ARG A 135 1.75 -7.30 -7.24
CA ARG A 135 0.54 -6.74 -7.85
C ARG A 135 0.01 -5.63 -6.96
N ILE A 136 -0.17 -4.45 -7.53
CA ILE A 136 -0.87 -3.33 -6.89
C ILE A 136 -2.16 -3.13 -7.67
N GLU A 137 -3.28 -3.15 -6.97
CA GLU A 137 -4.61 -3.12 -7.56
C GLU A 137 -5.53 -2.18 -6.77
N GLY A 138 -6.42 -1.51 -7.47
CA GLY A 138 -7.54 -0.81 -6.85
C GLY A 138 -8.79 -0.92 -7.68
N ARG A 139 -9.94 -0.84 -7.03
CA ARG A 139 -11.25 -0.73 -7.69
C ARG A 139 -11.76 0.69 -7.56
N LEU A 140 -11.86 1.39 -8.69
CA LEU A 140 -12.13 2.82 -8.73
C LEU A 140 -13.23 3.14 -9.74
N GLN A 141 -13.99 4.20 -9.47
CA GLN A 141 -14.81 4.90 -10.45
C GLN A 141 -14.17 6.27 -10.68
N GLN A 142 -13.85 6.59 -11.95
CA GLN A 142 -13.37 7.91 -12.33
C GLN A 142 -14.48 8.96 -12.09
N PRO A 143 -14.16 10.26 -11.93
CA PRO A 143 -15.17 11.30 -11.79
C PRO A 143 -16.23 11.23 -12.90
N ASN A 144 -17.50 11.04 -12.52
CA ASN A 144 -18.63 10.95 -13.45
C ASN A 144 -19.02 12.32 -14.02
N VAL A 145 -18.13 12.87 -14.85
CA VAL A 145 -18.28 14.15 -15.53
C VAL A 145 -17.60 14.05 -16.88
N THR A 146 -18.23 14.62 -17.92
CA THR A 146 -17.73 14.53 -19.30
C THR A 146 -17.85 15.87 -20.02
N GLY A 147 -17.23 15.98 -21.19
CA GLY A 147 -17.30 17.17 -22.04
C GLY A 147 -16.72 18.42 -21.38
N ALA A 148 -17.28 19.59 -21.69
CA ALA A 148 -16.79 20.87 -21.15
C ALA A 148 -16.86 20.95 -19.62
N ALA A 149 -17.78 20.21 -18.99
CA ALA A 149 -17.92 20.14 -17.55
C ALA A 149 -16.73 19.41 -16.87
N ALA A 150 -16.00 18.60 -17.62
CA ALA A 150 -14.88 17.81 -17.11
C ALA A 150 -13.50 18.39 -17.44
N ALA A 151 -13.44 19.47 -18.24
CA ALA A 151 -12.18 20.10 -18.62
C ALA A 151 -11.31 20.37 -17.39
N GLY A 152 -10.08 19.88 -17.38
CA GLY A 152 -9.12 20.01 -16.28
C GLY A 152 -9.16 18.90 -15.23
N TYR A 153 -10.16 18.03 -15.16
CA TYR A 153 -10.12 16.91 -14.21
C TYR A 153 -8.97 15.96 -14.56
N TRP A 154 -8.18 15.55 -13.56
CA TRP A 154 -7.09 14.58 -13.69
C TRP A 154 -7.05 13.62 -12.48
N PRO A 155 -7.95 12.63 -12.41
CA PRO A 155 -7.85 11.52 -11.46
C PRO A 155 -6.63 10.64 -11.74
N ALA A 156 -5.94 10.22 -10.68
CA ALA A 156 -4.79 9.32 -10.76
C ALA A 156 -4.75 8.31 -9.60
N PHE A 157 -4.35 7.07 -9.95
CA PHE A 157 -3.94 6.00 -9.04
C PHE A 157 -2.60 5.47 -9.53
N TRP A 158 -1.56 5.66 -8.72
CA TRP A 158 -0.19 5.51 -9.18
C TRP A 158 0.75 5.21 -8.02
N THR A 159 2.03 5.02 -8.33
CA THR A 159 3.06 4.75 -7.32
C THR A 159 4.31 5.55 -7.61
N LEU A 160 5.07 5.84 -6.56
CA LEU A 160 6.37 6.48 -6.67
C LEU A 160 7.39 5.72 -5.80
N GLY A 161 8.64 5.65 -6.26
CA GLY A 161 9.69 4.98 -5.52
C GLY A 161 9.92 5.58 -4.13
N ASP A 162 10.18 4.71 -3.16
CA ASP A 162 10.32 5.01 -1.73
C ASP A 162 11.19 6.24 -1.39
N ALA A 163 12.34 6.36 -2.04
CA ALA A 163 13.29 7.42 -1.78
C ALA A 163 12.86 8.78 -2.35
N ALA A 164 11.70 8.89 -3.02
CA ALA A 164 11.16 10.17 -3.44
C ALA A 164 10.61 10.99 -2.27
N ARG A 165 9.94 10.35 -1.31
CA ARG A 165 9.26 11.05 -0.22
C ARG A 165 10.20 11.88 0.66
N PRO A 166 11.37 11.37 1.12
CA PRO A 166 12.25 12.15 2.00
C PRO A 166 12.86 13.39 1.35
N VAL A 167 12.88 13.46 0.01
CA VAL A 167 13.53 14.53 -0.75
C VAL A 167 12.54 15.39 -1.54
N GLY A 168 11.23 15.27 -1.26
CA GLY A 168 10.18 16.01 -1.95
C GLY A 168 10.12 15.72 -3.45
N ALA A 169 10.39 14.47 -3.83
CA ALA A 169 10.41 13.96 -5.21
C ALA A 169 11.41 14.65 -6.16
N THR A 170 12.44 15.33 -5.65
CA THR A 170 13.48 15.99 -6.47
C THR A 170 14.38 15.03 -7.26
N ASN A 171 14.27 13.72 -7.02
CA ASN A 171 14.94 12.64 -7.73
C ASN A 171 14.09 12.00 -8.86
N TRP A 172 12.90 12.53 -9.13
CA TRP A 172 12.12 12.18 -10.32
C TRP A 172 12.85 12.60 -11.61
N PRO A 173 12.78 11.82 -12.71
CA PRO A 173 12.05 10.55 -12.88
C PRO A 173 12.87 9.32 -12.50
N SER A 174 14.16 9.49 -12.16
CA SER A 174 15.10 8.38 -11.96
C SER A 174 14.66 7.38 -10.88
N ILE A 175 13.85 7.83 -9.92
CA ILE A 175 13.36 7.03 -8.80
C ILE A 175 12.24 6.04 -9.18
N GLY A 176 11.66 6.18 -10.37
CA GLY A 176 10.57 5.34 -10.86
C GLY A 176 9.19 5.80 -10.40
N GLU A 177 8.29 5.95 -11.36
CA GLU A 177 6.87 6.27 -11.17
C GLU A 177 6.03 5.30 -12.02
N TRP A 178 5.05 4.63 -11.42
CA TRP A 178 4.18 3.69 -12.13
C TRP A 178 2.74 4.19 -12.08
N ASP A 179 2.26 4.72 -13.18
CA ASP A 179 0.90 5.22 -13.31
C ASP A 179 -0.03 4.07 -13.66
N ILE A 180 -0.74 3.58 -12.65
CA ILE A 180 -1.62 2.41 -12.78
C ILE A 180 -2.89 2.82 -13.53
N MET A 181 -3.43 3.99 -13.20
CA MET A 181 -4.58 4.59 -13.86
C MET A 181 -4.42 6.11 -13.81
N GLU A 182 -4.41 6.72 -14.98
CA GLU A 182 -4.70 8.14 -15.15
C GLU A 182 -5.88 8.31 -16.11
N SER A 183 -6.65 9.36 -15.90
CA SER A 183 -7.63 9.86 -16.84
C SER A 183 -7.65 11.37 -16.80
N ILE A 184 -8.11 12.00 -17.87
CA ILE A 184 -8.12 13.44 -18.02
C ILE A 184 -9.42 13.89 -18.68
N ASN A 185 -9.86 15.11 -18.37
CA ASN A 185 -10.93 15.82 -19.07
C ASN A 185 -12.26 15.03 -19.18
N GLY A 186 -12.49 14.08 -18.26
CA GLY A 186 -13.68 13.21 -18.27
C GLY A 186 -13.80 12.36 -19.53
N ARG A 187 -12.65 11.99 -20.13
CA ARG A 187 -12.62 11.14 -21.31
C ARG A 187 -13.03 9.71 -20.92
N PRO A 188 -13.75 8.99 -21.79
CA PRO A 188 -14.10 7.59 -21.57
C PRO A 188 -12.88 6.69 -21.84
N SER A 189 -11.79 6.91 -21.11
CA SER A 189 -10.50 6.28 -21.36
C SER A 189 -9.63 6.18 -20.10
N VAL A 190 -8.56 5.40 -20.23
CA VAL A 190 -7.51 5.23 -19.24
C VAL A 190 -6.14 5.31 -19.91
N PHE A 191 -5.17 5.81 -19.15
CA PHE A 191 -3.75 5.85 -19.48
C PHE A 191 -2.97 5.15 -18.36
N SER A 192 -1.84 4.56 -18.73
CA SER A 192 -0.81 4.08 -17.80
C SER A 192 0.56 4.39 -18.35
N ALA A 193 1.54 4.57 -17.48
CA ALA A 193 2.91 4.84 -17.85
C ALA A 193 3.91 4.29 -16.84
N LEU A 194 5.15 4.17 -17.30
CA LEU A 194 6.33 4.11 -16.47
C LEU A 194 7.15 5.37 -16.77
N HIS A 195 7.41 6.19 -15.76
CA HIS A 195 8.43 7.25 -15.83
C HIS A 195 9.73 6.77 -15.18
N CYS A 196 10.85 7.05 -15.84
CA CYS A 196 12.17 6.57 -15.44
C CYS A 196 13.32 7.34 -16.09
N GLY A 197 14.53 7.14 -15.56
CA GLY A 197 15.76 7.67 -16.16
C GLY A 197 15.92 9.18 -15.96
N VAL A 198 15.90 9.94 -17.06
CA VAL A 198 16.21 11.38 -17.08
C VAL A 198 15.14 12.15 -17.82
N SER A 199 14.86 13.37 -17.37
CA SER A 199 13.93 14.30 -18.01
C SER A 199 14.62 15.61 -18.39
N PRO A 200 14.35 16.17 -19.58
CA PRO A 200 13.49 15.63 -20.64
C PRO A 200 14.17 14.51 -21.47
N GLY A 201 13.36 13.71 -22.16
CA GLY A 201 13.81 12.65 -23.06
C GLY A 201 14.25 11.38 -22.32
N GLY A 202 15.50 10.97 -22.52
CA GLY A 202 16.00 9.74 -21.91
C GLY A 202 15.37 8.46 -22.47
N PRO A 203 15.71 7.30 -21.89
CA PRO A 203 15.21 5.99 -22.34
C PRO A 203 13.70 5.83 -22.17
N CYS A 204 13.06 6.66 -21.34
CA CYS A 204 11.64 6.60 -21.02
C CYS A 204 10.82 7.69 -21.72
N ASN A 205 11.43 8.49 -22.61
CA ASN A 205 10.77 9.54 -23.38
C ASN A 205 10.02 10.57 -22.51
N GLU A 206 10.71 11.08 -21.50
CA GLU A 206 10.17 12.06 -20.56
C GLU A 206 9.86 13.40 -21.23
N THR A 207 8.78 14.09 -20.88
CA THR A 207 7.85 13.81 -19.77
C THR A 207 6.65 12.94 -20.17
N THR A 208 6.68 12.26 -21.32
CA THR A 208 5.57 11.38 -21.75
C THR A 208 5.59 10.03 -21.05
N GLY A 209 6.78 9.54 -20.68
CA GLY A 209 6.94 8.20 -20.12
C GLY A 209 6.77 7.09 -21.17
N LEU A 210 6.98 5.85 -20.75
CA LEU A 210 6.65 4.67 -21.55
C LEU A 210 5.16 4.34 -21.40
N GLY A 211 4.33 5.19 -22.01
CA GLY A 211 2.89 5.17 -21.85
C GLY A 211 2.14 4.16 -22.72
N SER A 212 0.95 3.78 -22.28
CA SER A 212 0.00 2.93 -23.03
C SER A 212 -0.61 3.64 -24.24
N GLY A 213 -0.51 4.97 -24.28
CA GLY A 213 -1.44 5.82 -25.02
C GLY A 213 -2.86 5.72 -24.47
N GLU A 214 -3.79 6.43 -25.10
CA GLU A 214 -5.20 6.42 -24.69
C GLU A 214 -5.83 5.05 -24.95
N LYS A 215 -6.39 4.41 -23.91
CA LYS A 215 -7.16 3.17 -24.04
C LYS A 215 -8.63 3.42 -23.72
N SER A 216 -9.51 2.89 -24.57
CA SER A 216 -10.96 3.07 -24.42
C SER A 216 -11.47 2.43 -23.13
N CYS A 217 -12.28 3.17 -22.38
CA CYS A 217 -13.07 2.69 -21.25
C CYS A 217 -14.38 3.49 -21.13
N PRO A 218 -15.43 3.12 -21.89
CA PRO A 218 -16.70 3.84 -21.93
C PRO A 218 -17.43 3.98 -20.60
N THR A 219 -17.22 3.02 -19.68
CA THR A 219 -17.92 2.95 -18.39
C THR A 219 -17.08 3.38 -17.20
N CYS A 220 -15.81 3.76 -17.39
CA CYS A 220 -14.91 4.13 -16.28
C CYS A 220 -15.42 5.31 -15.43
N GLY A 221 -16.23 6.21 -16.01
CA GLY A 221 -16.89 7.30 -15.27
C GLY A 221 -18.21 6.92 -14.62
N THR A 222 -18.87 5.82 -15.03
CA THR A 222 -20.23 5.46 -14.58
C THR A 222 -20.31 4.15 -13.81
N ALA A 223 -19.22 3.39 -13.75
CA ALA A 223 -19.09 2.15 -13.01
C ALA A 223 -17.71 2.05 -12.36
N PHE A 224 -17.61 1.21 -11.33
CA PHE A 224 -16.32 0.81 -10.79
C PHE A 224 -15.63 -0.17 -11.72
N HIS A 225 -14.34 0.05 -11.94
CA HIS A 225 -13.44 -0.81 -12.68
C HIS A 225 -12.23 -1.16 -11.82
N THR A 226 -11.61 -2.31 -12.09
CA THR A 226 -10.39 -2.73 -11.40
C THR A 226 -9.18 -2.36 -12.24
N TYR A 227 -8.32 -1.49 -11.70
CA TYR A 227 -7.05 -1.10 -12.30
C TYR A 227 -5.92 -1.76 -11.55
N ALA A 228 -4.96 -2.35 -12.25
CA ALA A 228 -3.83 -2.98 -11.60
C ALA A 228 -2.54 -2.88 -12.40
N VAL A 229 -1.43 -2.92 -11.69
CA VAL A 229 -0.11 -3.19 -12.23
C VAL A 229 0.45 -4.47 -11.62
N GLU A 230 1.04 -5.34 -12.44
CA GLU A 230 1.85 -6.48 -12.00
C GLU A 230 3.29 -6.26 -12.43
N TYR A 231 4.20 -6.20 -11.46
CA TYR A 231 5.62 -6.26 -11.68
C TYR A 231 6.11 -7.71 -11.52
N ASP A 232 6.57 -8.30 -12.62
CA ASP A 232 6.98 -9.69 -12.73
C ASP A 232 8.51 -9.82 -12.87
N ARG A 233 9.15 -10.24 -11.78
CA ARG A 233 10.60 -10.52 -11.70
C ARG A 233 10.93 -12.00 -11.83
N SER A 234 9.93 -12.83 -12.17
CA SER A 234 10.11 -14.28 -12.38
C SER A 234 10.51 -14.63 -13.82
N VAL A 235 10.51 -13.64 -14.72
CA VAL A 235 10.81 -13.79 -16.14
C VAL A 235 11.98 -12.90 -16.55
N ALA A 236 12.63 -13.25 -17.66
CA ALA A 236 13.69 -12.46 -18.28
C ALA A 236 13.32 -12.15 -19.74
N PRO A 237 13.22 -10.86 -20.16
CA PRO A 237 13.35 -9.66 -19.32
C PRO A 237 12.22 -9.54 -18.29
N GLU A 238 12.49 -8.89 -17.14
CA GLU A 238 11.44 -8.54 -16.16
C GLU A 238 10.40 -7.60 -16.81
N GLN A 239 9.16 -7.61 -16.30
CA GLN A 239 8.04 -6.91 -16.95
C GLN A 239 7.14 -6.19 -15.96
N LEU A 240 6.71 -4.98 -16.31
CA LEU A 240 5.62 -4.25 -15.68
C LEU A 240 4.39 -4.31 -16.59
N ARG A 241 3.29 -4.90 -16.13
CA ARG A 241 2.07 -5.14 -16.92
C ARG A 241 0.88 -4.43 -16.30
N PHE A 242 0.12 -3.70 -17.09
CA PHE A 242 -1.03 -2.92 -16.62
C PHE A 242 -2.34 -3.54 -17.11
N TYR A 243 -3.34 -3.55 -16.23
CA TYR A 243 -4.59 -4.26 -16.38
C TYR A 243 -5.78 -3.35 -16.10
N LEU A 244 -6.82 -3.51 -16.91
CA LEU A 244 -8.17 -2.99 -16.68
C LEU A 244 -9.12 -4.19 -16.63
N ASP A 245 -9.83 -4.38 -15.53
CA ASP A 245 -10.74 -5.51 -15.28
C ASP A 245 -10.11 -6.89 -15.55
N GLY A 246 -8.84 -7.03 -15.17
CA GLY A 246 -8.07 -8.26 -15.38
C GLY A 246 -7.56 -8.45 -16.82
N VAL A 247 -7.89 -7.56 -17.76
CA VAL A 247 -7.37 -7.57 -19.13
C VAL A 247 -6.13 -6.70 -19.23
N GLN A 248 -5.00 -7.30 -19.60
CA GLN A 248 -3.76 -6.56 -19.84
C GLN A 248 -3.91 -5.67 -21.08
N TYR A 249 -3.60 -4.39 -20.97
CA TYR A 249 -3.63 -3.46 -22.11
C TYR A 249 -2.30 -2.73 -22.37
N HIS A 250 -1.34 -2.82 -21.44
CA HIS A 250 -0.02 -2.22 -21.58
C HIS A 250 1.06 -3.06 -20.89
N GLN A 251 2.29 -2.96 -21.39
CA GLN A 251 3.45 -3.64 -20.86
C GLN A 251 4.72 -2.85 -21.13
N VAL A 252 5.57 -2.74 -20.11
CA VAL A 252 6.95 -2.29 -20.24
C VAL A 252 7.88 -3.42 -19.84
N SER A 253 8.89 -3.69 -20.66
CA SER A 253 9.87 -4.76 -20.43
C SER A 253 11.24 -4.15 -20.13
N ALA A 254 11.99 -4.78 -19.23
CA ALA A 254 13.29 -4.26 -18.76
C ALA A 254 14.29 -3.95 -19.89
N ASN A 255 14.23 -4.70 -20.99
CA ASN A 255 15.11 -4.52 -22.15
C ASN A 255 14.77 -3.32 -23.05
N GLN A 256 13.76 -2.51 -22.71
CA GLN A 256 13.49 -1.23 -23.37
C GLN A 256 14.46 -0.12 -22.92
N MET A 257 15.19 -0.34 -21.82
CA MET A 257 16.18 0.59 -21.28
C MET A 257 17.43 -0.17 -20.79
N ASP A 258 18.47 0.55 -20.40
CA ASP A 258 19.63 -0.07 -19.77
C ASP A 258 19.29 -0.59 -18.35
N ALA A 259 20.08 -1.56 -17.88
CA ALA A 259 19.84 -2.21 -16.60
C ALA A 259 19.90 -1.24 -15.40
N THR A 260 20.72 -0.18 -15.46
CA THR A 260 20.80 0.79 -14.36
C THR A 260 19.52 1.59 -14.26
N THR A 261 18.99 2.07 -15.39
CA THR A 261 17.72 2.78 -15.44
C THR A 261 16.58 1.90 -14.93
N TRP A 262 16.48 0.66 -15.39
CA TRP A 262 15.45 -0.28 -14.93
C TRP A 262 15.54 -0.54 -13.42
N ASN A 263 16.73 -0.84 -12.92
CA ASN A 263 16.94 -1.14 -11.50
C ASN A 263 16.60 0.07 -10.62
N ASN A 264 17.01 1.28 -11.01
CA ASN A 264 16.71 2.50 -10.25
C ASN A 264 15.20 2.73 -10.11
N ALA A 265 14.45 2.48 -11.20
CA ALA A 265 13.02 2.71 -11.27
C ALA A 265 12.14 1.57 -10.70
N THR A 266 12.69 0.36 -10.51
CA THR A 266 11.85 -0.82 -10.18
C THR A 266 12.37 -1.71 -9.05
N HIS A 267 13.68 -1.78 -8.77
CA HIS A 267 14.25 -2.70 -7.77
C HIS A 267 14.24 -2.11 -6.36
N ARG A 268 13.10 -1.57 -5.94
CA ARG A 268 12.90 -0.89 -4.65
C ARG A 268 11.47 -1.00 -4.15
N GLY A 269 11.24 -0.50 -2.95
CA GLY A 269 9.90 -0.24 -2.46
C GLY A 269 9.26 0.92 -3.22
N VAL A 270 7.95 0.83 -3.42
CA VAL A 270 7.11 1.95 -3.86
C VAL A 270 6.06 2.26 -2.80
N PHE A 271 5.55 3.49 -2.80
CA PHE A 271 4.32 3.85 -2.11
C PHE A 271 3.23 4.20 -3.11
N ILE A 272 1.98 4.01 -2.70
CA ILE A 272 0.81 4.27 -3.52
C ILE A 272 0.33 5.70 -3.31
N ILE A 273 -0.17 6.32 -4.37
CA ILE A 273 -0.73 7.67 -4.37
C ILE A 273 -2.11 7.63 -5.05
N LEU A 274 -3.08 8.30 -4.45
CA LEU A 274 -4.42 8.56 -5.00
C LEU A 274 -4.66 10.06 -4.98
N ASN A 275 -5.04 10.64 -6.12
CA ASN A 275 -5.43 12.05 -6.19
C ASN A 275 -6.41 12.34 -7.32
N VAL A 276 -7.00 13.53 -7.26
CA VAL A 276 -7.66 14.15 -8.42
C VAL A 276 -7.09 15.55 -8.57
N ALA A 277 -6.16 15.72 -9.51
CA ALA A 277 -5.61 17.02 -9.86
C ALA A 277 -6.61 17.82 -10.72
N MET A 278 -6.41 19.14 -10.75
CA MET A 278 -7.19 20.09 -11.55
C MET A 278 -6.25 20.93 -12.43
N GLY A 279 -6.34 20.72 -13.74
CA GLY A 279 -5.49 21.39 -14.74
C GLY A 279 -4.14 20.70 -14.89
N GLY A 280 -3.11 21.47 -15.22
CA GLY A 280 -1.77 20.93 -15.49
C GLY A 280 -1.56 20.46 -16.93
N GLY A 281 -0.32 20.03 -17.20
CA GLY A 281 0.17 19.74 -18.54
C GLY A 281 -0.59 18.63 -19.25
N PHE A 282 -1.01 17.58 -18.54
CA PHE A 282 -1.66 16.43 -19.17
C PHE A 282 -3.09 16.77 -19.63
N PRO A 283 -4.00 17.34 -18.81
CA PRO A 283 -5.25 17.89 -19.31
C PRO A 283 -5.06 18.91 -20.45
N ALA A 284 -4.05 19.80 -20.36
CA ALA A 284 -3.74 20.81 -21.38
C ALA A 284 -3.44 20.22 -22.76
N ALA A 285 -2.70 19.11 -22.82
CA ALA A 285 -2.41 18.40 -24.06
C ALA A 285 -3.66 17.87 -24.79
N PHE A 286 -4.81 17.77 -24.11
CA PHE A 286 -6.07 17.24 -24.63
C PHE A 286 -7.23 18.25 -24.57
N GLY A 287 -6.92 19.54 -24.70
CA GLY A 287 -7.92 20.63 -24.74
C GLY A 287 -8.02 21.45 -23.46
N GLY A 288 -7.32 21.05 -22.39
CA GLY A 288 -7.09 21.82 -21.18
C GLY A 288 -8.27 21.96 -20.25
N GLY A 289 -8.23 23.06 -19.49
CA GLY A 289 -9.08 23.32 -18.34
C GLY A 289 -8.26 23.37 -17.05
N PRO A 290 -8.91 23.69 -15.91
CA PRO A 290 -10.34 23.97 -15.80
C PRO A 290 -10.77 25.28 -16.48
N THR A 291 -12.04 25.37 -16.82
CA THR A 291 -12.70 26.54 -17.42
C THR A 291 -13.86 27.00 -16.54
N ALA A 292 -14.54 28.08 -16.91
CA ALA A 292 -15.78 28.49 -16.24
C ALA A 292 -16.91 27.44 -16.32
N ALA A 293 -16.87 26.55 -17.33
CA ALA A 293 -17.83 25.47 -17.49
C ALA A 293 -17.49 24.23 -16.65
N THR A 294 -16.25 24.11 -16.14
CA THR A 294 -15.82 22.94 -15.36
C THR A 294 -16.65 22.82 -14.10
N ARG A 295 -17.32 21.68 -13.95
CA ARG A 295 -18.22 21.40 -12.84
C ARG A 295 -17.40 21.06 -11.60
N SER A 296 -17.68 21.73 -10.49
CA SER A 296 -17.13 21.40 -9.17
C SER A 296 -17.83 20.20 -8.54
N GLY A 297 -17.13 19.47 -7.67
CA GLY A 297 -17.74 18.55 -6.71
C GLY A 297 -18.01 17.14 -7.21
N VAL A 298 -17.38 16.71 -8.32
CA VAL A 298 -17.54 15.35 -8.84
C VAL A 298 -16.37 14.49 -8.36
N PRO A 299 -16.59 13.49 -7.47
CA PRO A 299 -15.50 12.74 -6.88
C PRO A 299 -14.99 11.61 -7.78
N MET A 300 -13.71 11.27 -7.63
CA MET A 300 -13.24 9.90 -7.87
C MET A 300 -13.65 9.06 -6.66
N LEU A 301 -14.22 7.88 -6.89
CA LEU A 301 -14.56 6.92 -5.84
C LEU A 301 -13.59 5.76 -5.87
N VAL A 302 -13.14 5.33 -4.70
CA VAL A 302 -12.19 4.23 -4.53
C VAL A 302 -12.81 3.25 -3.54
N ASP A 303 -13.15 2.06 -4.03
CA ASP A 303 -13.74 0.97 -3.26
C ASP A 303 -12.67 0.28 -2.41
N TYR A 304 -11.56 -0.12 -3.03
CA TYR A 304 -10.42 -0.63 -2.28
C TYR A 304 -9.10 -0.33 -2.98
N VAL A 305 -8.02 -0.40 -2.19
CA VAL A 305 -6.65 -0.62 -2.68
C VAL A 305 -6.10 -1.88 -2.03
N ALA A 306 -5.43 -2.71 -2.81
CA ALA A 306 -4.82 -3.96 -2.35
C ALA A 306 -3.46 -4.18 -2.99
N VAL A 307 -2.54 -4.77 -2.22
CA VAL A 307 -1.21 -5.14 -2.68
C VAL A 307 -1.00 -6.61 -2.39
N TYR A 308 -0.60 -7.35 -3.43
CA TYR A 308 -0.33 -8.76 -3.38
C TYR A 308 1.10 -9.06 -3.82
N ARG A 309 1.66 -10.17 -3.33
CA ARG A 309 3.01 -10.60 -3.67
C ARG A 309 3.09 -12.10 -3.86
N SER A 310 3.81 -12.59 -4.87
CA SER A 310 4.13 -14.02 -5.06
C SER A 310 5.62 -14.31 -4.92
N GLY A 311 5.91 -15.61 -4.84
CA GLY A 311 7.21 -16.16 -4.48
C GLY A 311 7.31 -16.25 -2.96
N SER A 312 7.80 -17.38 -2.44
CA SER A 312 8.41 -17.34 -1.12
C SER A 312 9.41 -16.19 -1.18
N GLY A 313 9.39 -15.31 -0.18
CA GLY A 313 10.64 -14.66 0.15
C GLY A 313 11.65 -15.78 0.42
N GLY A 314 12.39 -16.22 -0.61
CA GLY A 314 13.83 -16.17 -0.50
C GLY A 314 14.05 -14.71 -0.17
N THR A 315 14.15 -14.49 1.12
CA THR A 315 14.19 -13.17 1.69
C THR A 315 15.53 -12.64 1.20
N THR A 316 15.47 -11.83 0.17
CA THR A 316 16.51 -10.91 -0.25
C THR A 316 15.79 -9.58 -0.37
N PRO A 317 15.77 -8.77 0.69
CA PRO A 317 15.73 -7.32 0.57
C PRO A 317 16.75 -6.89 -0.48
N PRO A 318 16.51 -5.77 -1.19
CA PRO A 318 17.52 -5.18 -2.04
C PRO A 318 18.83 -5.09 -1.25
N THR A 319 19.93 -5.53 -1.87
CA THR A 319 21.27 -5.14 -1.50
C THR A 319 21.36 -3.61 -1.62
N THR A 320 20.90 -2.91 -0.61
CA THR A 320 21.43 -1.60 -0.31
C THR A 320 22.78 -1.88 0.34
N PRO A 321 23.89 -1.31 -0.14
CA PRO A 321 25.12 -1.27 0.63
C PRO A 321 24.80 -0.81 2.06
N PRO A 322 25.45 -1.36 3.09
CA PRO A 322 25.06 -1.14 4.47
C PRO A 322 25.01 0.36 4.72
N THR A 323 23.81 0.89 4.97
CA THR A 323 23.70 2.17 5.66
C THR A 323 24.17 1.90 7.07
N THR A 324 25.48 2.06 7.26
CA THR A 324 26.00 2.53 8.55
C THR A 324 25.06 3.64 9.00
N PRO A 325 24.47 3.56 10.21
CA PRO A 325 23.67 4.65 10.74
C PRO A 325 24.44 5.96 10.57
N PRO A 326 23.80 7.08 10.19
CA PRO A 326 24.42 8.38 10.36
C PRO A 326 24.91 8.44 11.81
N ALA A 327 26.16 8.82 12.01
CA ALA A 327 26.66 9.09 13.35
C ALA A 327 25.70 10.11 14.02
N GLY A 328 24.91 9.66 15.00
CA GLY A 328 23.95 10.48 15.75
C GLY A 328 22.49 10.55 15.25
N GLY A 329 22.04 9.67 14.35
CA GLY A 329 20.64 9.67 13.86
C GLY A 329 19.58 9.13 14.84
N VAL A 330 18.34 9.62 14.72
CA VAL A 330 17.15 9.14 15.48
C VAL A 330 16.54 7.93 14.78
N ARG A 331 16.19 6.88 15.53
CA ARG A 331 15.51 5.68 15.03
C ARG A 331 14.02 5.77 15.34
N ASN A 332 13.16 5.48 14.39
CA ASN A 332 11.72 5.35 14.66
C ASN A 332 11.44 3.98 15.30
N ALA A 333 10.88 3.94 16.51
CA ALA A 333 10.53 2.69 17.20
C ALA A 333 9.57 1.81 16.38
N TYR A 334 8.72 2.43 15.57
CA TYR A 334 7.69 1.75 14.78
C TYR A 334 8.15 1.35 13.39
N ALA A 335 9.39 1.67 13.00
CA ALA A 335 10.05 1.12 11.83
C ALA A 335 10.80 -0.17 12.20
N GLN A 336 11.12 -0.99 11.21
CA GLN A 336 12.00 -2.14 11.41
C GLN A 336 13.40 -1.65 11.80
N ILE A 337 13.92 -2.17 12.90
CA ILE A 337 15.27 -1.91 13.40
C ILE A 337 16.07 -3.19 13.15
N GLU A 338 16.98 -3.14 12.18
CA GLU A 338 17.87 -4.27 11.89
C GLU A 338 18.75 -4.60 13.10
N ALA A 339 18.86 -5.88 13.46
CA ALA A 339 19.60 -6.28 14.64
C ALA A 339 21.09 -5.96 14.49
N GLU A 340 21.65 -6.15 13.30
CA GLU A 340 23.04 -5.84 12.98
C GLU A 340 23.35 -4.33 12.99
N SER A 341 22.31 -3.49 13.08
CA SER A 341 22.46 -2.05 13.23
C SER A 341 22.71 -1.63 14.68
N TYR A 342 22.93 -2.56 15.61
CA TYR A 342 23.23 -2.26 17.01
C TYR A 342 24.37 -1.23 17.15
N ASN A 343 24.22 -0.34 18.14
CA ASN A 343 25.24 0.64 18.54
C ASN A 343 26.34 -0.01 19.40
N ALA A 344 25.96 -0.95 20.26
CA ALA A 344 26.87 -1.77 21.06
C ALA A 344 26.25 -3.15 21.32
N ALA A 345 27.09 -4.15 21.61
CA ALA A 345 26.66 -5.52 21.89
C ALA A 345 27.68 -6.28 22.75
N SER A 346 27.31 -7.46 23.24
CA SER A 346 28.22 -8.40 23.92
C SER A 346 28.26 -9.75 23.21
N SER A 347 29.47 -10.21 22.91
CA SER A 347 29.80 -11.57 22.43
C SER A 347 29.04 -12.09 21.21
N VAL A 348 28.41 -11.22 20.44
CA VAL A 348 27.64 -11.59 19.24
C VAL A 348 28.48 -11.54 17.97
N ILE A 349 28.01 -12.23 16.93
CA ILE A 349 28.54 -12.11 15.56
C ILE A 349 27.49 -11.51 14.63
N LYS A 350 27.95 -10.86 13.55
CA LYS A 350 27.12 -10.58 12.37
C LYS A 350 27.40 -11.65 11.33
N GLU A 351 26.35 -12.23 10.77
CA GLU A 351 26.46 -13.25 9.72
C GLU A 351 25.46 -12.98 8.60
N THR A 352 25.66 -13.61 7.44
CA THR A 352 24.72 -13.48 6.33
C THR A 352 23.39 -14.13 6.70
N SER A 353 22.31 -13.36 6.59
CA SER A 353 20.97 -13.89 6.81
C SER A 353 20.50 -14.64 5.56
N SER A 354 19.85 -15.79 5.75
CA SER A 354 19.05 -16.43 4.69
C SER A 354 17.88 -15.55 4.26
N GLU A 355 17.57 -14.53 5.08
CA GLU A 355 16.67 -13.45 4.75
C GLU A 355 17.29 -12.24 4.08
N GLY A 356 18.53 -12.35 3.61
CA GLY A 356 19.26 -11.28 2.95
C GLY A 356 19.70 -10.22 3.95
N GLY A 357 20.72 -9.44 3.58
CA GLY A 357 21.42 -8.60 4.56
C GLY A 357 22.20 -9.43 5.58
N GLN A 358 22.32 -8.92 6.80
CA GLN A 358 22.95 -9.65 7.90
C GLN A 358 21.92 -9.96 8.99
N ASN A 359 22.25 -10.88 9.88
CA ASN A 359 21.58 -11.02 11.17
C ASN A 359 22.64 -11.00 12.28
N VAL A 360 22.18 -10.91 13.52
CA VAL A 360 23.03 -11.12 14.68
C VAL A 360 22.84 -12.54 15.20
N GLY A 361 23.95 -13.23 15.45
CA GLY A 361 23.97 -14.61 15.93
C GLY A 361 25.04 -14.86 16.98
N ALA A 362 25.27 -16.14 17.30
CA ALA A 362 26.08 -16.58 18.44
C ALA A 362 25.64 -15.94 19.77
N ILE A 363 24.32 -15.94 20.00
CA ILE A 363 23.72 -15.26 21.16
C ILE A 363 23.34 -16.31 22.21
N GLY A 364 23.98 -16.22 23.37
CA GLY A 364 23.77 -17.05 24.54
C GLY A 364 23.22 -16.29 25.75
N ASN A 365 23.24 -16.95 26.90
CA ASN A 365 22.81 -16.36 28.16
C ASN A 365 23.73 -15.19 28.58
N GLY A 366 23.14 -14.02 28.83
CA GLY A 366 23.84 -12.83 29.31
C GLY A 366 24.28 -11.86 28.21
N ASP A 367 24.12 -12.23 26.94
CA ASP A 367 24.39 -11.35 25.81
C ASP A 367 23.31 -10.29 25.64
N TRP A 368 23.63 -9.27 24.85
CA TRP A 368 22.73 -8.14 24.64
C TRP A 368 23.09 -7.33 23.39
N LEU A 369 22.10 -6.61 22.87
CA LEU A 369 22.21 -5.59 21.82
C LEU A 369 21.69 -4.26 22.34
N GLN A 370 22.33 -3.15 21.95
CA GLN A 370 21.94 -1.78 22.29
C GLN A 370 21.62 -0.99 21.03
N PHE A 371 20.51 -0.25 21.06
CA PHE A 371 20.05 0.65 20.00
C PHE A 371 19.81 2.03 20.59
N ASP A 372 20.60 3.01 20.18
CA ASP A 372 20.49 4.38 20.69
C ASP A 372 19.44 5.18 19.92
N ASN A 373 18.89 6.20 20.58
CA ASN A 373 17.97 7.20 20.01
C ASN A 373 16.70 6.60 19.37
N VAL A 374 16.12 5.56 19.97
CA VAL A 374 14.84 4.99 19.52
C VAL A 374 13.68 5.85 20.02
N ASP A 375 12.92 6.41 19.09
CA ASP A 375 11.86 7.39 19.33
C ASP A 375 10.49 6.72 19.23
N PHE A 376 9.80 6.64 20.37
CA PHE A 376 8.44 6.13 20.50
C PHE A 376 7.39 7.25 20.31
N GLY A 377 7.81 8.48 20.00
CA GLY A 377 6.95 9.65 19.86
C GLY A 377 6.13 9.89 21.11
N THR A 378 4.82 10.11 20.98
CA THR A 378 3.88 10.28 22.10
C THR A 378 3.51 8.97 22.82
N GLY A 379 4.15 7.85 22.45
CA GLY A 379 3.86 6.51 22.97
C GLY A 379 2.70 5.82 22.26
N GLY A 380 1.96 4.97 23.00
CA GLY A 380 0.91 4.13 22.42
C GLY A 380 1.42 2.80 21.89
N VAL A 381 2.63 2.38 22.28
CA VAL A 381 3.13 1.05 21.93
C VAL A 381 2.34 -0.01 22.69
N ARG A 382 1.95 -1.09 21.99
CA ARG A 382 1.19 -2.22 22.55
C ARG A 382 2.01 -3.48 22.65
N ASP A 383 2.85 -3.71 21.65
CA ASP A 383 3.70 -4.89 21.56
C ASP A 383 4.99 -4.59 20.79
N PHE A 384 5.90 -5.54 20.81
CA PHE A 384 7.03 -5.62 19.91
C PHE A 384 7.02 -6.97 19.18
N VAL A 385 7.59 -7.00 17.98
CA VAL A 385 7.83 -8.22 17.21
C VAL A 385 9.32 -8.37 17.01
N GLY A 386 9.85 -9.54 17.35
CA GLY A 386 11.21 -9.95 16.98
C GLY A 386 11.17 -10.94 15.82
N ARG A 387 11.99 -10.72 14.80
CA ARG A 387 12.27 -11.73 13.76
C ARG A 387 13.48 -12.54 14.20
N VAL A 388 13.23 -13.76 14.67
CA VAL A 388 14.22 -14.58 15.36
C VAL A 388 14.24 -16.00 14.81
N SER A 389 15.37 -16.69 14.98
CA SER A 389 15.51 -18.11 14.66
C SER A 389 16.34 -18.81 15.73
N SER A 390 16.23 -20.14 15.80
CA SER A 390 16.96 -20.96 16.76
C SER A 390 17.19 -22.35 16.21
N GLY A 391 18.47 -22.72 16.09
CA GLY A 391 18.90 -24.10 15.82
C GLY A 391 19.30 -24.87 17.08
N ALA A 392 18.94 -24.36 18.26
CA ALA A 392 19.43 -24.89 19.52
C ALA A 392 18.99 -26.33 19.78
N GLY A 393 19.84 -27.12 20.43
CA GLY A 393 19.54 -28.52 20.76
C GLY A 393 18.30 -28.68 21.65
N GLY A 394 17.74 -29.89 21.71
CA GLY A 394 16.60 -30.19 22.57
C GLY A 394 16.86 -29.81 24.04
N GLY A 395 15.92 -29.10 24.66
CA GLY A 395 16.05 -28.59 26.04
C GLY A 395 16.72 -27.23 26.18
N VAL A 396 17.26 -26.65 25.10
CA VAL A 396 17.80 -25.28 25.10
C VAL A 396 16.72 -24.29 24.66
N SER A 397 16.44 -23.32 25.51
CA SER A 397 15.49 -22.23 25.27
C SER A 397 15.84 -21.04 26.16
N GLY A 398 15.33 -19.86 25.81
CA GLY A 398 15.56 -18.65 26.58
C GLY A 398 14.54 -17.56 26.29
N LEU A 399 14.73 -16.42 26.94
CA LEU A 399 13.93 -15.22 26.76
C LEU A 399 14.67 -14.20 25.91
N VAL A 400 13.94 -13.60 24.97
CA VAL A 400 14.31 -12.35 24.32
C VAL A 400 13.54 -11.24 25.02
N GLU A 401 14.25 -10.33 25.67
CA GLU A 401 13.67 -9.31 26.53
C GLU A 401 14.00 -7.91 26.00
N VAL A 402 13.02 -7.00 26.03
CA VAL A 402 13.23 -5.59 25.71
C VAL A 402 13.37 -4.80 27.00
N ARG A 403 14.43 -4.01 27.13
CA ARG A 403 14.67 -3.08 28.25
C ARG A 403 14.89 -1.67 27.74
N ILE A 404 14.52 -0.68 28.54
CA ILE A 404 14.58 0.74 28.21
C ILE A 404 15.62 1.43 29.10
N ASP A 405 16.48 2.24 28.49
CA ASP A 405 17.53 3.09 29.04
C ASP A 405 18.68 2.40 29.80
N SER A 406 18.46 1.22 30.37
CA SER A 406 19.50 0.42 31.03
C SER A 406 19.23 -1.07 30.94
N ARG A 407 20.30 -1.87 30.74
CA ARG A 407 20.26 -3.34 30.82
C ARG A 407 19.84 -3.86 32.20
N GLY A 408 20.03 -3.06 33.26
CA GLY A 408 19.63 -3.40 34.62
C GLY A 408 18.16 -3.13 34.94
N ASN A 409 17.44 -2.37 34.09
CA ASN A 409 16.01 -2.08 34.30
C ASN A 409 15.16 -3.31 34.03
N ALA A 410 14.00 -3.43 34.68
CA ALA A 410 13.06 -4.51 34.41
C ALA A 410 12.65 -4.54 32.91
N PRO A 411 12.47 -5.73 32.30
CA PRO A 411 11.95 -5.82 30.93
C PRO A 411 10.59 -5.15 30.80
N ILE A 412 10.39 -4.40 29.72
CA ILE A 412 9.08 -3.88 29.38
C ILE A 412 8.23 -4.93 28.65
N GLY A 413 8.85 -5.95 28.06
CA GLY A 413 8.20 -7.08 27.43
C GLY A 413 9.21 -8.15 27.04
N SER A 414 8.72 -9.37 26.83
CA SER A 414 9.57 -10.52 26.51
C SER A 414 8.78 -11.63 25.85
N PHE A 415 9.44 -12.44 25.02
CA PHE A 415 8.92 -13.74 24.61
C PHE A 415 9.95 -14.84 24.84
N ALA A 416 9.46 -16.07 25.01
CA ALA A 416 10.29 -17.26 25.06
C ALA A 416 10.55 -17.80 23.65
N LEU A 417 11.77 -18.29 23.42
CA LEU A 417 12.19 -18.92 22.19
C LEU A 417 12.86 -20.26 22.49
N ALA A 418 12.40 -21.29 21.78
CA ALA A 418 13.07 -22.58 21.65
C ALA A 418 13.39 -22.83 20.17
N ASN A 419 13.91 -24.01 19.86
CA ASN A 419 14.25 -24.42 18.49
C ASN A 419 13.11 -24.11 17.49
N THR A 420 13.44 -23.37 16.43
CA THR A 420 12.49 -22.96 15.38
C THR A 420 12.55 -23.83 14.13
N GLY A 421 13.53 -24.73 14.03
CA GLY A 421 13.84 -25.58 12.88
C GLY A 421 15.28 -25.40 12.37
N GLY A 422 16.05 -24.44 12.89
CA GLY A 422 17.40 -24.13 12.44
C GLY A 422 17.82 -22.67 12.70
N TRP A 423 19.13 -22.39 12.63
CA TRP A 423 19.74 -21.07 12.86
C TRP A 423 19.38 -19.99 11.83
N GLN A 424 18.70 -20.40 10.77
CA GLN A 424 18.24 -19.53 9.68
C GLN A 424 16.77 -19.84 9.36
N SER A 425 16.04 -20.49 10.28
CA SER A 425 14.60 -20.80 10.19
C SER A 425 13.81 -19.76 10.98
N TRP A 426 13.51 -18.65 10.31
CA TRP A 426 13.01 -17.42 10.92
C TRP A 426 11.52 -17.45 11.27
N ARG A 427 11.20 -16.94 12.46
CA ARG A 427 9.84 -16.74 12.98
C ARG A 427 9.70 -15.30 13.48
N SER A 428 8.53 -14.72 13.25
CA SER A 428 8.17 -13.43 13.84
C SER A 428 7.35 -13.69 15.09
N ILE A 429 7.89 -13.32 16.25
CA ILE A 429 7.25 -13.59 17.54
C ILE A 429 6.86 -12.25 18.17
N PRO A 430 5.54 -12.00 18.35
CA PRO A 430 5.07 -10.83 19.06
C PRO A 430 5.15 -11.05 20.58
N ALA A 431 5.37 -9.97 21.34
CA ALA A 431 5.10 -9.94 22.77
C ALA A 431 4.60 -8.56 23.21
N ASN A 432 3.63 -8.57 24.13
CA ASN A 432 3.12 -7.34 24.73
C ASN A 432 4.26 -6.58 25.42
N VAL A 433 4.19 -5.24 25.38
CA VAL A 433 5.10 -4.37 26.12
C VAL A 433 4.33 -3.40 27.00
N ALA A 434 4.97 -2.97 28.09
CA ALA A 434 4.56 -1.75 28.76
C ALA A 434 4.63 -0.56 27.80
N ASN A 435 3.70 0.37 27.95
CA ASN A 435 3.68 1.56 27.12
C ASN A 435 4.92 2.44 27.40
N VAL A 436 5.56 2.92 26.34
CA VAL A 436 6.76 3.76 26.35
C VAL A 436 6.52 4.91 25.39
N SER A 437 6.97 6.11 25.76
CA SER A 437 6.86 7.33 24.96
C SER A 437 8.17 8.10 25.05
N GLY A 438 8.50 8.89 24.02
CA GLY A 438 9.71 9.67 23.97
C GLY A 438 10.89 8.87 23.41
N ARG A 439 12.09 9.43 23.56
CA ARG A 439 13.31 8.88 22.99
C ARG A 439 14.11 8.15 24.06
N HIS A 440 14.53 6.94 23.73
CA HIS A 440 15.20 6.03 24.65
C HIS A 440 16.38 5.33 23.99
N THR A 441 17.26 4.80 24.83
CA THR A 441 18.14 3.70 24.41
C THR A 441 17.39 2.39 24.65
N VAL A 442 17.25 1.57 23.62
CA VAL A 442 16.58 0.26 23.70
C VAL A 442 17.64 -0.82 23.78
N PHE A 443 17.44 -1.78 24.69
CA PHE A 443 18.25 -2.98 24.79
C PHE A 443 17.43 -4.21 24.47
N LEU A 444 18.00 -5.12 23.68
CA LEU A 444 17.61 -6.53 23.70
C LEU A 444 18.56 -7.27 24.64
N THR A 445 18.03 -7.98 25.62
CA THR A 445 18.81 -8.88 26.50
C THR A 445 18.34 -10.31 26.36
N PHE A 446 19.27 -11.24 26.53
CA PHE A 446 19.03 -12.67 26.31
C PHE A 446 19.32 -13.47 27.57
N THR A 447 18.29 -14.15 28.07
CA THR A 447 18.38 -14.93 29.32
C THR A 447 18.06 -16.39 29.03
N SER A 448 18.95 -17.31 29.40
CA SER A 448 18.77 -18.75 29.22
C SER A 448 19.31 -19.49 30.44
N GLY A 449 18.63 -20.58 30.81
CA GLY A 449 19.12 -21.49 31.86
C GLY A 449 20.27 -22.40 31.39
N GLN A 450 20.68 -22.29 30.13
CA GLN A 450 21.68 -23.14 29.50
C GLN A 450 22.86 -22.31 28.98
N PRO A 451 24.09 -22.86 28.96
CA PRO A 451 25.28 -22.15 28.51
C PRO A 451 25.42 -22.08 26.97
N ALA A 452 24.56 -22.79 26.23
CA ALA A 452 24.58 -22.81 24.77
C ALA A 452 23.85 -21.60 24.17
N ASP A 453 24.32 -21.17 22.99
CA ASP A 453 23.60 -20.21 22.16
C ASP A 453 22.19 -20.72 21.87
N PHE A 454 21.22 -19.80 21.83
CA PHE A 454 19.82 -20.20 21.66
C PHE A 454 19.03 -19.34 20.67
N VAL A 455 19.57 -18.22 20.20
CA VAL A 455 18.83 -17.31 19.33
C VAL A 455 19.73 -16.62 18.30
N ASN A 456 19.19 -16.45 17.10
CA ASN A 456 19.63 -15.44 16.15
C ASN A 456 18.52 -14.39 16.02
N VAL A 457 18.88 -13.12 15.85
CA VAL A 457 17.94 -12.00 15.66
C VAL A 457 18.24 -11.32 14.34
N ASN A 458 17.22 -11.22 13.48
CA ASN A 458 17.29 -10.49 12.22
C ASN A 458 16.92 -9.01 12.44
N TRP A 459 15.74 -8.75 13.00
CA TRP A 459 15.27 -7.39 13.31
C TRP A 459 14.25 -7.36 14.45
N LEU A 460 13.99 -6.16 14.97
CA LEU A 460 12.90 -5.87 15.90
C LEU A 460 12.04 -4.69 15.40
N GLN A 461 10.76 -4.67 15.76
CA GLN A 461 9.84 -3.56 15.48
C GLN A 461 8.79 -3.43 16.59
N PHE A 462 8.50 -2.20 17.02
CA PHE A 462 7.39 -1.92 17.95
C PHE A 462 6.11 -1.59 17.18
N ARG A 463 4.93 -1.89 17.74
CA ARG A 463 3.63 -1.63 17.08
C ARG A 463 2.66 -0.91 18.01
N ARG A 464 1.77 -0.12 17.40
CA ARG A 464 0.70 0.65 18.07
C ARG A 464 -0.66 0.03 17.90
#